data_AF-A0AB39BRD2-F1
#
_entry.id   AF-A0AB39BRD2-F1
#
_cell.length_a   1.000
_cell.length_b   1.000
_cell.length_c   1.000
_cell.angle_alpha   90.00
_cell.angle_beta   90.00
_cell.angle_gamma   90.00
#
_symmetry.space_group_name_H-M   'P 1'
#
loop_
_entity.id
_entity.type
_entity.pdbx_description
1 polymer ?
#
loop_
_entity_poly.entity_id
_entity_poly.type
_entity_poly.pdbx_seq_one_letter_code
_entity_poly.pdbx_strand_id
1 'polypeptide(L)'
;MEAKFKAERDQFYHQLDCFWDRLYGQEYALFDCLELNQGEIEEIRTATNRVYSLFKKTNQLIRETSDETLFQLGFPSKTIPFLRLQTISYETVIGRFDFVQTNQGLKLLEFNADTPTFIRELFEVNGKVSKHFSLKDPNEGLDDRLGEVIRNAVYQASRLIGQHSHPYVVFTAHADDMEDRETMKYLMQVAKIDGALFIPLNELIITSEGTKTGVYDPKGKRIDVLYRHTYPLEALINDQTGDGYPIGEAFLHLVKNKKVAMLNPPSAFLMQTKALLALIWGMHEQKHPFYTAEEHQDISSYFLPTYLDEEPLVESVEKYVSKPVFGREGDTVEVKLKGKNIGKQNKYTYDQFLKIYQQHVELPKKLIQTDKGKKEAHLLVGSFIVGERASAMGFRAGAAITDNLSYYLPCGVKGED
;
A
#
# COMPACT_ATOMS: atom_id res chain seq x y z
N MET A 1 26.89 12.17 -23.65
CA MET A 1 25.88 12.86 -22.81
C MET A 1 25.31 11.89 -21.77
N GLU A 2 24.82 10.72 -22.21
CA GLU A 2 24.31 9.64 -21.34
C GLU A 2 25.30 9.17 -20.27
N ALA A 3 26.57 8.92 -20.64
CA ALA A 3 27.59 8.50 -19.66
C ALA A 3 27.85 9.54 -18.55
N LYS A 4 27.71 10.85 -18.86
CA LYS A 4 27.85 11.93 -17.87
C LYS A 4 26.65 11.97 -16.93
N PHE A 5 25.44 11.89 -17.49
CA PHE A 5 24.19 11.85 -16.71
C PHE A 5 24.17 10.65 -15.76
N LYS A 6 24.52 9.45 -16.26
CA LYS A 6 24.58 8.24 -15.43
C LYS A 6 25.55 8.39 -14.27
N ALA A 7 26.74 8.96 -14.52
CA ALA A 7 27.72 9.19 -13.46
C ALA A 7 27.22 10.17 -12.39
N GLU A 8 26.52 11.24 -12.79
CA GLU A 8 25.94 12.22 -11.88
C GLU A 8 24.80 11.62 -11.03
N ARG A 9 23.89 10.89 -11.67
CA ARG A 9 22.87 10.08 -11.00
C ARG A 9 23.48 9.14 -9.96
N ASP A 10 24.43 8.31 -10.40
CA ASP A 10 25.04 7.30 -9.54
C ASP A 10 25.79 7.97 -8.37
N GLN A 11 26.47 9.10 -8.62
CA GLN A 11 27.12 9.90 -7.56
C GLN A 11 26.12 10.48 -6.56
N PHE A 12 24.94 10.93 -7.02
CA PHE A 12 23.89 11.44 -6.13
C PHE A 12 23.35 10.32 -5.22
N TYR A 13 22.92 9.21 -5.81
CA TYR A 13 22.31 8.12 -5.05
C TYR A 13 23.29 7.37 -4.15
N HIS A 14 24.58 7.32 -4.50
CA HIS A 14 25.62 6.72 -3.64
C HIS A 14 25.80 7.46 -2.30
N GLN A 15 25.32 8.71 -2.19
CA GLN A 15 25.34 9.47 -0.94
C GLN A 15 24.17 9.10 -0.01
N LEU A 16 23.16 8.36 -0.50
CA LEU A 16 21.99 7.96 0.26
C LEU A 16 22.24 6.58 0.86
N ASP A 17 22.49 6.55 2.17
CA ASP A 17 22.83 5.31 2.88
C ASP A 17 21.74 4.24 2.70
N CYS A 18 22.15 3.05 2.24
CA CYS A 18 21.30 1.88 2.09
C CYS A 18 19.99 2.10 1.30
N PHE A 19 19.94 3.07 0.36
CA PHE A 19 18.77 3.26 -0.52
C PHE A 19 18.90 2.44 -1.80
N TRP A 20 17.82 1.78 -2.23
CA TRP A 20 17.77 0.91 -3.39
C TRP A 20 17.48 1.68 -4.68
N ASP A 21 18.39 2.57 -5.10
CA ASP A 21 18.21 3.32 -6.35
C ASP A 21 18.15 2.40 -7.60
N ARG A 22 18.59 1.15 -7.45
CA ARG A 22 18.47 0.07 -8.43
C ARG A 22 17.81 -1.17 -7.82
N LEU A 23 16.81 -1.72 -8.50
CA LEU A 23 16.17 -2.99 -8.17
C LEU A 23 16.61 -4.07 -9.17
N TYR A 24 17.11 -5.20 -8.68
CA TYR A 24 17.61 -6.30 -9.52
C TYR A 24 18.65 -5.86 -10.57
N GLY A 25 19.48 -4.88 -10.24
CA GLY A 25 20.48 -4.30 -11.15
C GLY A 25 19.92 -3.35 -12.21
N GLN A 26 18.62 -3.11 -12.23
CA GLN A 26 17.95 -2.16 -13.12
C GLN A 26 17.75 -0.82 -12.42
N GLU A 27 17.82 0.27 -13.17
CA GLU A 27 17.45 1.59 -12.65
C GLU A 27 16.01 1.54 -12.11
N TYR A 28 15.84 2.07 -10.90
CA TYR A 28 14.54 2.18 -10.25
C TYR A 28 14.23 3.64 -9.89
N ALA A 29 15.12 4.30 -9.15
CA ALA A 29 14.98 5.70 -8.80
C ALA A 29 15.51 6.59 -9.92
N LEU A 30 14.64 7.42 -10.51
CA LEU A 30 15.03 8.34 -11.57
C LEU A 30 15.79 9.53 -10.99
N PHE A 31 16.81 9.98 -11.72
CA PHE A 31 17.45 11.27 -11.47
C PHE A 31 16.80 12.34 -12.35
N ASP A 32 15.52 12.53 -12.10
CA ASP A 32 14.61 13.45 -12.78
C ASP A 32 13.63 13.97 -11.71
N CYS A 33 12.95 15.08 -11.98
CA CYS A 33 11.99 15.64 -11.04
C CYS A 33 10.79 16.22 -11.77
N LEU A 34 9.61 15.63 -11.53
CA LEU A 34 8.36 16.14 -12.05
C LEU A 34 7.98 17.44 -11.34
N GLU A 35 8.00 18.54 -12.10
CA GLU A 35 7.51 19.82 -11.63
C GLU A 35 5.98 19.81 -11.53
N LEU A 36 5.47 20.18 -10.36
CA LEU A 36 4.04 20.35 -10.08
C LEU A 36 3.78 21.78 -9.62
N ASN A 37 2.51 22.19 -9.69
CA ASN A 37 2.01 23.35 -8.97
C ASN A 37 1.36 22.95 -7.64
N GLN A 38 1.20 23.93 -6.75
CA GLN A 38 0.62 23.72 -5.42
C GLN A 38 -0.83 23.19 -5.47
N GLY A 39 -1.61 23.64 -6.47
CA GLY A 39 -2.99 23.19 -6.66
C GLY A 39 -3.11 21.70 -7.00
N GLU A 40 -2.20 21.15 -7.80
CA GLU A 40 -2.17 19.71 -8.12
C GLU A 40 -1.96 18.85 -6.86
N ILE A 41 -1.09 19.30 -5.95
CA ILE A 41 -0.82 18.61 -4.69
C ILE A 41 -2.03 18.64 -3.77
N GLU A 42 -2.68 19.80 -3.67
CA GLU A 42 -3.88 19.99 -2.87
C GLU A 42 -5.06 19.18 -3.41
N GLU A 43 -5.19 19.08 -4.74
CA GLU A 43 -6.19 18.24 -5.40
C GLU A 43 -5.98 16.75 -5.05
N ILE A 44 -4.75 16.24 -5.17
CA ILE A 44 -4.40 14.85 -4.82
C ILE A 44 -4.72 14.56 -3.36
N ARG A 45 -4.32 15.45 -2.44
CA ARG A 45 -4.58 15.28 -0.99
C ARG A 45 -6.06 15.37 -0.65
N THR A 46 -6.80 16.24 -1.34
CA THR A 46 -8.26 16.35 -1.16
C THR A 46 -8.96 15.08 -1.63
N ALA A 47 -8.64 14.58 -2.83
CA ALA A 47 -9.16 13.32 -3.36
C ALA A 47 -8.84 12.16 -2.40
N THR A 48 -7.61 12.11 -1.90
CA THR A 48 -7.14 11.09 -0.96
C THR A 48 -7.98 11.07 0.32
N ASN A 49 -8.26 12.22 0.94
CA ASN A 49 -9.10 12.31 2.13
C ASN A 49 -10.56 11.92 1.86
N ARG A 50 -11.15 12.40 0.75
CA ARG A 50 -12.53 12.12 0.37
C ARG A 50 -12.74 10.63 0.09
N VAL A 51 -11.87 10.04 -0.72
CA VAL A 51 -11.87 8.60 -1.00
C VAL A 51 -11.67 7.78 0.26
N TYR A 52 -10.75 8.17 1.15
CA TYR A 52 -10.58 7.45 2.42
C TYR A 52 -11.82 7.48 3.29
N SER A 53 -12.52 8.61 3.36
CA SER A 53 -13.78 8.72 4.10
C SER A 53 -14.83 7.73 3.58
N LEU A 54 -14.96 7.61 2.25
CA LEU A 54 -15.83 6.63 1.60
C LEU A 54 -15.42 5.20 1.96
N PHE A 55 -14.14 4.85 1.78
CA PHE A 55 -13.61 3.52 2.14
C PHE A 55 -13.85 3.18 3.60
N LYS A 56 -13.56 4.11 4.53
CA LYS A 56 -13.76 3.91 5.96
C LYS A 56 -15.24 3.66 6.28
N LYS A 57 -16.15 4.43 5.69
CA LYS A 57 -17.59 4.27 5.84
C LYS A 57 -18.05 2.91 5.31
N THR A 58 -17.65 2.53 4.09
CA THR A 58 -17.99 1.22 3.53
C THR A 58 -17.40 0.08 4.34
N ASN A 59 -16.16 0.23 4.85
CA ASN A 59 -15.46 -0.78 5.64
C ASN A 59 -16.23 -1.15 6.92
N GLN A 60 -16.92 -0.19 7.55
CA GLN A 60 -17.80 -0.45 8.68
C GLN A 60 -18.94 -1.40 8.29
N LEU A 61 -19.55 -1.20 7.13
CA LEU A 61 -20.61 -2.07 6.62
C LEU A 61 -20.10 -3.50 6.39
N ILE A 62 -18.97 -3.68 5.69
CA ILE A 62 -18.43 -5.03 5.40
C ILE A 62 -18.07 -5.77 6.68
N ARG A 63 -17.49 -5.06 7.66
CA ARG A 63 -17.08 -5.63 8.95
C ARG A 63 -18.25 -6.30 9.67
N GLU A 64 -19.47 -5.78 9.49
CA GLU A 64 -20.70 -6.27 10.13
C GLU A 64 -21.41 -7.37 9.33
N THR A 65 -20.98 -7.64 8.09
CA THR A 65 -21.55 -8.74 7.28
C THR A 65 -21.17 -10.13 7.81
N SER A 66 -21.84 -11.17 7.32
CA SER A 66 -21.57 -12.54 7.74
C SER A 66 -20.25 -13.08 7.17
N ASP A 67 -19.74 -14.15 7.78
CA ASP A 67 -18.52 -14.82 7.31
C ASP A 67 -18.70 -15.38 5.90
N GLU A 68 -19.91 -15.84 5.55
CA GLU A 68 -20.26 -16.27 4.20
C GLU A 68 -20.16 -15.12 3.19
N THR A 69 -20.61 -13.91 3.56
CA THR A 69 -20.46 -12.73 2.70
C THR A 69 -19.00 -12.36 2.51
N LEU A 70 -18.19 -12.37 3.59
CA LEU A 70 -16.74 -12.13 3.47
C LEU A 70 -16.08 -13.17 2.54
N PHE A 71 -16.44 -14.45 2.66
CA PHE A 71 -15.96 -15.48 1.76
C PHE A 71 -16.37 -15.22 0.30
N GLN A 72 -17.63 -14.83 0.06
CA GLN A 72 -18.13 -14.47 -1.28
C GLN A 72 -17.43 -13.24 -1.87
N LEU A 73 -16.96 -12.31 -1.03
CA LEU A 73 -16.14 -11.16 -1.44
C LEU A 73 -14.67 -11.53 -1.75
N GLY A 74 -14.33 -12.82 -1.68
CA GLY A 74 -13.04 -13.38 -2.07
C GLY A 74 -12.01 -13.46 -0.96
N PHE A 75 -12.34 -13.13 0.29
CA PHE A 75 -11.42 -13.27 1.41
C PHE A 75 -11.04 -14.75 1.62
N PRO A 76 -9.75 -15.10 1.78
CA PRO A 76 -9.36 -16.46 2.12
C PRO A 76 -10.06 -16.92 3.40
N SER A 77 -10.63 -18.12 3.39
CA SER A 77 -11.37 -18.68 4.53
C SER A 77 -10.60 -18.62 5.84
N LYS A 78 -9.28 -18.90 5.79
CA LYS A 78 -8.39 -18.84 6.94
C LYS A 78 -8.21 -17.43 7.54
N THR A 79 -8.43 -16.37 6.77
CA THR A 79 -8.30 -14.98 7.25
C THR A 79 -9.54 -14.49 8.00
N ILE A 80 -10.72 -15.01 7.65
CA ILE A 80 -12.04 -14.57 8.14
C ILE A 80 -12.10 -14.43 9.69
N PRO A 81 -11.59 -15.38 10.49
CA PRO A 81 -11.64 -15.28 11.95
C PRO A 81 -10.88 -14.10 12.57
N PHE A 82 -10.06 -13.39 11.76
CA PHE A 82 -9.18 -12.31 12.16
C PHE A 82 -9.56 -10.95 11.56
N LEU A 83 -10.39 -10.90 10.51
CA LEU A 83 -10.70 -9.67 9.78
C LEU A 83 -11.36 -8.58 10.62
N ARG A 84 -12.06 -8.96 11.69
CA ARG A 84 -12.74 -8.01 12.60
C ARG A 84 -11.85 -7.52 13.75
N LEU A 85 -10.61 -8.00 13.85
CA LEU A 85 -9.69 -7.66 14.94
C LEU A 85 -9.09 -6.26 14.74
N GLN A 86 -9.74 -5.26 15.34
CA GLN A 86 -9.21 -3.90 15.45
C GLN A 86 -8.26 -3.82 16.64
N THR A 87 -6.98 -3.51 16.39
CA THR A 87 -5.97 -3.35 17.44
C THR A 87 -5.59 -1.88 17.70
N ILE A 88 -6.15 -0.94 16.95
CA ILE A 88 -5.91 0.51 17.04
C ILE A 88 -7.19 1.26 16.64
N SER A 89 -7.23 2.57 16.91
CA SER A 89 -8.42 3.43 16.71
C SER A 89 -8.72 3.80 15.27
N TYR A 90 -7.87 3.42 14.33
CA TYR A 90 -8.01 3.71 12.90
C TYR A 90 -7.80 2.46 12.08
N GLU A 91 -8.27 2.47 10.83
CA GLU A 91 -8.34 1.24 10.04
C GLU A 91 -6.99 0.75 9.50
N THR A 92 -6.04 1.68 9.32
CA THR A 92 -4.65 1.38 8.92
C THR A 92 -3.71 2.48 9.44
N VAL A 93 -2.49 2.12 9.85
CA VAL A 93 -1.42 3.08 10.22
C VAL A 93 -1.02 3.90 9.00
N ILE A 94 -0.79 3.20 7.91
CA ILE A 94 -0.39 3.75 6.62
C ILE A 94 -0.96 2.87 5.50
N GLY A 95 -1.64 3.49 4.55
CA GLY A 95 -2.20 2.89 3.35
C GLY A 95 -1.90 3.78 2.13
N ARG A 96 -1.84 3.23 0.91
CA ARG A 96 -1.58 4.00 -0.32
C ARG A 96 -2.68 3.79 -1.33
N PHE A 97 -3.29 4.88 -1.79
CA PHE A 97 -4.15 4.86 -2.96
C PHE A 97 -3.31 5.04 -4.22
N ASP A 98 -3.67 4.29 -5.25
CA ASP A 98 -3.12 4.46 -6.58
C ASP A 98 -4.18 5.15 -7.44
N PHE A 99 -3.88 6.38 -7.85
CA PHE A 99 -4.71 7.22 -8.70
C PHE A 99 -4.08 7.43 -10.08
N VAL A 100 -4.91 7.84 -11.03
CA VAL A 100 -4.47 8.28 -12.35
C VAL A 100 -5.11 9.62 -12.69
N GLN A 101 -4.31 10.58 -13.17
CA GLN A 101 -4.80 11.85 -13.67
C GLN A 101 -5.34 11.66 -15.09
N THR A 102 -6.64 11.82 -15.26
CA THR A 102 -7.30 11.76 -16.57
C THR A 102 -7.76 13.15 -17.02
N ASN A 103 -8.24 13.27 -18.25
CA ASN A 103 -8.88 14.50 -18.72
C ASN A 103 -10.17 14.85 -17.95
N GLN A 104 -10.71 13.92 -17.15
CA GLN A 104 -11.88 14.09 -16.30
C GLN A 104 -11.51 14.27 -14.82
N GLY A 105 -10.23 14.52 -14.52
CA GLY A 105 -9.67 14.59 -13.16
C GLY A 105 -9.10 13.26 -12.67
N LEU A 106 -8.75 13.22 -11.38
CA LEU A 106 -8.20 12.05 -10.71
C LEU A 106 -9.20 10.88 -10.68
N LYS A 107 -8.75 9.69 -11.04
CA LYS A 107 -9.51 8.44 -10.93
C LYS A 107 -8.76 7.41 -10.11
N LEU A 108 -9.47 6.75 -9.21
CA LEU A 108 -8.95 5.73 -8.30
C LEU A 108 -8.84 4.38 -9.00
N LEU A 109 -7.67 3.76 -8.93
CA LEU A 109 -7.44 2.41 -9.42
C LEU A 109 -7.54 1.38 -8.29
N GLU A 110 -6.89 1.60 -7.17
CA GLU A 110 -6.89 0.67 -6.03
C GLU A 110 -6.46 1.31 -4.71
N PHE A 111 -6.68 0.57 -3.62
CA PHE A 111 -6.19 0.91 -2.29
C PHE A 111 -5.33 -0.21 -1.73
N ASN A 112 -4.07 0.11 -1.43
CA ASN A 112 -3.11 -0.77 -0.76
C ASN A 112 -3.13 -0.43 0.74
N ALA A 113 -4.02 -1.08 1.49
CA ALA A 113 -4.35 -0.76 2.87
C ALA A 113 -3.51 -1.50 3.93
N ASP A 114 -3.03 -2.72 3.62
CA ASP A 114 -2.26 -3.54 4.59
C ASP A 114 -0.75 -3.27 4.50
N THR A 115 -0.18 -3.38 3.29
CA THR A 115 1.28 -3.34 3.07
C THR A 115 1.68 -2.49 1.85
N PRO A 116 1.38 -1.18 1.80
CA PRO A 116 1.84 -0.33 0.71
C PRO A 116 3.37 -0.16 0.69
N THR A 117 3.98 -0.37 -0.48
CA THR A 117 5.39 0.01 -0.74
C THR A 117 5.49 1.50 -1.07
N PHE A 118 6.68 2.00 -1.48
CA PHE A 118 6.91 3.37 -1.93
C PHE A 118 7.02 4.43 -0.81
N ILE A 119 7.40 3.99 0.39
CA ILE A 119 7.43 4.86 1.58
C ILE A 119 8.72 5.68 1.60
N ARG A 120 9.87 5.03 1.66
CA ARG A 120 11.14 5.74 1.86
C ARG A 120 11.45 6.69 0.70
N GLU A 121 11.04 6.29 -0.51
CA GLU A 121 11.06 7.12 -1.72
C GLU A 121 10.40 8.47 -1.47
N LEU A 122 9.17 8.47 -0.94
CA LEU A 122 8.35 9.68 -0.84
C LEU A 122 8.58 10.49 0.44
N PHE A 123 8.86 9.81 1.55
CA PHE A 123 9.03 10.46 2.85
C PHE A 123 10.47 10.89 3.14
N GLU A 124 11.47 10.36 2.43
CA GLU A 124 12.89 10.73 2.64
C GLU A 124 13.58 11.17 1.34
N VAL A 125 13.54 10.34 0.31
CA VAL A 125 14.39 10.54 -0.87
C VAL A 125 13.88 11.68 -1.76
N ASN A 126 12.57 11.86 -1.85
CA ASN A 126 11.94 12.90 -2.66
C ASN A 126 12.48 14.29 -2.35
N GLY A 127 12.52 14.67 -1.07
CA GLY A 127 13.05 15.98 -0.69
C GLY A 127 14.51 16.18 -1.04
N LYS A 128 15.33 15.12 -0.98
CA LYS A 128 16.75 15.19 -1.38
C LYS A 128 16.88 15.43 -2.89
N VAL A 129 16.08 14.74 -3.71
CA VAL A 129 16.10 14.91 -5.17
C VAL A 129 15.51 16.26 -5.57
N SER A 130 14.33 16.63 -5.07
CA SER A 130 13.69 17.91 -5.40
C SER A 130 14.57 19.10 -5.05
N LYS A 131 15.26 19.06 -3.90
CA LYS A 131 16.25 20.07 -3.51
C LYS A 131 17.42 20.15 -4.49
N HIS A 132 17.92 19.02 -4.99
CA HIS A 132 18.98 19.02 -6.02
C HIS A 132 18.53 19.77 -7.28
N PHE A 133 17.27 19.60 -7.68
CA PHE A 133 16.66 20.30 -8.81
C PHE A 133 16.14 21.71 -8.48
N SER A 134 16.47 22.26 -7.30
CA SER A 134 16.00 23.60 -6.84
C SER A 134 14.47 23.72 -6.76
N LEU A 135 13.80 22.62 -6.44
CA LEU A 135 12.36 22.56 -6.21
C LEU A 135 12.08 22.33 -4.72
N LYS A 136 10.93 22.82 -4.25
CA LYS A 136 10.43 22.55 -2.90
C LYS A 136 9.89 21.13 -2.83
N ASP A 137 10.15 20.44 -1.72
CA ASP A 137 9.62 19.11 -1.49
C ASP A 137 8.13 19.18 -1.15
N PRO A 138 7.23 18.58 -1.95
CA PRO A 138 5.82 18.52 -1.60
C PRO A 138 5.55 17.75 -0.29
N ASN A 139 6.46 16.86 0.11
CA ASN A 139 6.29 15.96 1.25
C ASN A 139 7.03 16.39 2.52
N GLU A 140 7.56 17.61 2.54
CA GLU A 140 8.35 18.14 3.66
C GLU A 140 7.62 17.97 5.02
N GLY A 141 8.32 17.38 6.00
CA GLY A 141 7.84 17.18 7.37
C GLY A 141 6.77 16.10 7.57
N LEU A 142 6.38 15.36 6.53
CA LEU A 142 5.37 14.30 6.65
C LEU A 142 5.90 13.03 7.33
N ASP A 143 7.20 12.84 7.38
CA ASP A 143 7.90 11.76 8.08
C ASP A 143 7.77 11.87 9.61
N ASP A 144 7.83 13.09 10.16
CA ASP A 144 7.59 13.33 11.59
C ASP A 144 6.18 12.89 12.00
N ARG A 145 5.19 13.21 11.15
CA ARG A 145 3.80 12.78 11.35
C ARG A 145 3.64 11.27 11.20
N LEU A 146 4.32 10.65 10.24
CA LEU A 146 4.36 9.19 10.10
C LEU A 146 4.90 8.54 11.38
N GLY A 147 6.01 9.04 11.90
CA GLY A 147 6.58 8.60 13.17
C GLY A 147 5.62 8.74 14.34
N GLU A 148 4.90 9.86 14.44
CA GLU A 148 3.89 10.09 15.48
C GLU A 148 2.75 9.07 15.40
N VAL A 149 2.20 8.84 14.22
CA VAL A 149 1.11 7.89 14.02
C VAL A 149 1.56 6.48 14.37
N ILE A 150 2.76 6.05 13.94
CA ILE A 150 3.31 4.73 14.29
C ILE A 150 3.45 4.59 15.81
N ARG A 151 4.03 5.58 16.51
CA ARG A 151 4.14 5.58 17.98
C ARG A 151 2.77 5.43 18.63
N ASN A 152 1.80 6.23 18.19
CA ASN A 152 0.45 6.19 18.72
C ASN A 152 -0.19 4.81 18.49
N ALA A 153 0.00 4.21 17.31
CA ALA A 153 -0.48 2.85 17.00
C ALA A 153 0.09 1.82 17.96
N VAL A 154 1.42 1.86 18.16
CA VAL A 154 2.15 0.95 19.05
C VAL A 154 1.61 1.02 20.47
N TYR A 155 1.48 2.23 21.03
CA TYR A 155 0.99 2.39 22.41
C TYR A 155 -0.51 2.10 22.57
N GLN A 156 -1.31 2.21 21.52
CA GLN A 156 -2.71 1.76 21.55
C GLN A 156 -2.78 0.24 21.52
N ALA A 157 -2.06 -0.39 20.60
CA ALA A 157 -2.06 -1.84 20.42
C ALA A 157 -1.46 -2.57 21.63
N SER A 158 -0.40 -2.02 22.25
CA SER A 158 0.18 -2.58 23.48
C SER A 158 -0.82 -2.59 24.64
N ARG A 159 -1.62 -1.54 24.80
CA ARG A 159 -2.64 -1.48 25.86
C ARG A 159 -3.73 -2.53 25.68
N LEU A 160 -4.09 -2.87 24.45
CA LEU A 160 -5.10 -3.90 24.20
C LEU A 160 -4.67 -5.30 24.62
N ILE A 161 -3.36 -5.57 24.68
CA ILE A 161 -2.80 -6.82 25.18
C ILE A 161 -2.45 -6.76 26.67
N GLY A 162 -2.83 -5.69 27.38
CA GLY A 162 -2.58 -5.50 28.81
C GLY A 162 -1.19 -4.93 29.14
N GLN A 163 -0.41 -4.48 28.15
CA GLN A 163 0.88 -3.84 28.37
C GLN A 163 0.71 -2.33 28.57
N HIS A 164 0.77 -1.91 29.83
CA HIS A 164 0.58 -0.50 30.25
C HIS A 164 1.90 0.26 30.46
N SER A 165 3.02 -0.45 30.62
CA SER A 165 4.36 0.13 30.61
C SER A 165 4.90 0.30 29.19
N HIS A 166 6.12 0.81 29.07
CA HIS A 166 6.82 0.93 27.78
C HIS A 166 6.90 -0.44 27.07
N PRO A 167 6.36 -0.59 25.85
CA PRO A 167 6.31 -1.87 25.16
C PRO A 167 7.65 -2.21 24.51
N TYR A 168 7.99 -3.49 24.45
CA TYR A 168 9.05 -3.98 23.57
C TYR A 168 8.51 -4.18 22.16
N VAL A 169 9.07 -3.41 21.22
CA VAL A 169 8.59 -3.33 19.83
C VAL A 169 9.63 -3.89 18.89
N VAL A 170 9.17 -4.73 17.95
CA VAL A 170 10.01 -5.30 16.90
C VAL A 170 9.44 -4.93 15.53
N PHE A 171 10.30 -4.39 14.67
CA PHE A 171 10.07 -4.15 13.26
C PHE A 171 10.65 -5.34 12.48
N THR A 172 9.86 -5.95 11.59
CA THR A 172 10.25 -7.18 10.89
C THR A 172 10.00 -7.12 9.39
N ALA A 173 10.91 -7.72 8.63
CA ALA A 173 10.86 -7.93 7.18
C ALA A 173 11.73 -9.14 6.79
N HIS A 174 11.63 -9.58 5.54
CA HIS A 174 12.64 -10.48 4.97
C HIS A 174 14.00 -9.79 4.92
N ALA A 175 15.02 -10.39 5.52
CA ALA A 175 16.35 -9.76 5.58
C ALA A 175 17.06 -9.71 4.22
N ASP A 176 16.76 -10.65 3.32
CA ASP A 176 17.40 -10.75 2.02
C ASP A 176 16.81 -9.77 0.98
N ASP A 177 15.60 -9.26 1.24
CA ASP A 177 14.99 -8.22 0.45
C ASP A 177 15.42 -6.83 0.97
N MET A 178 16.18 -6.11 0.15
CA MET A 178 16.74 -4.81 0.54
C MET A 178 15.67 -3.73 0.67
N GLU A 179 14.67 -3.69 -0.22
CA GLU A 179 13.60 -2.70 -0.18
C GLU A 179 12.81 -2.86 1.12
N ASP A 180 12.42 -4.10 1.41
CA ASP A 180 11.65 -4.42 2.61
C ASP A 180 12.42 -4.12 3.90
N ARG A 181 13.65 -4.63 4.00
CA ARG A 181 14.51 -4.48 5.19
C ARG A 181 14.78 -3.01 5.49
N GLU A 182 15.18 -2.24 4.49
CA GLU A 182 15.56 -0.85 4.67
C GLU A 182 14.33 0.06 4.83
N THR A 183 13.17 -0.29 4.24
CA THR A 183 11.88 0.35 4.57
C THR A 183 11.51 0.14 6.04
N MET A 184 11.64 -1.08 6.57
CA MET A 184 11.31 -1.35 7.97
C MET A 184 12.26 -0.66 8.95
N LYS A 185 13.55 -0.58 8.62
CA LYS A 185 14.52 0.21 9.41
C LYS A 185 14.21 1.70 9.36
N TYR A 186 13.83 2.23 8.19
CA TYR A 186 13.39 3.62 8.06
C TYR A 186 12.16 3.90 8.94
N LEU A 187 11.13 3.04 8.88
CA LEU A 187 9.93 3.15 9.71
C LEU A 187 10.27 3.11 11.21
N MET A 188 11.21 2.26 11.62
CA MET A 188 11.71 2.19 12.99
C MET A 188 12.40 3.50 13.41
N GLN A 189 13.24 4.08 12.53
CA GLN A 189 13.95 5.33 12.79
C GLN A 189 12.99 6.51 12.94
N VAL A 190 12.01 6.67 12.04
CA VAL A 190 11.02 7.77 12.13
C VAL A 190 10.09 7.60 13.33
N ALA A 191 9.76 6.35 13.68
CA ALA A 191 8.96 6.06 14.85
C ALA A 191 9.66 6.47 16.16
N LYS A 192 11.00 6.50 16.25
CA LYS A 192 11.72 6.98 17.44
C LYS A 192 11.22 6.35 18.76
N ILE A 193 10.87 5.05 18.73
CA ILE A 193 10.41 4.31 19.91
C ILE A 193 11.65 3.78 20.64
N ASP A 194 11.81 4.16 21.91
CA ASP A 194 12.95 3.73 22.71
C ASP A 194 13.04 2.19 22.81
N GLY A 195 14.23 1.63 22.63
CA GLY A 195 14.47 0.19 22.68
C GLY A 195 13.78 -0.66 21.60
N ALA A 196 13.18 -0.06 20.56
CA ALA A 196 12.69 -0.80 19.40
C ALA A 196 13.84 -1.42 18.59
N LEU A 197 13.64 -2.61 18.04
CA LEU A 197 14.65 -3.32 17.25
C LEU A 197 14.11 -3.78 15.91
N PHE A 198 15.00 -3.87 14.92
CA PHE A 198 14.77 -4.62 13.70
C PHE A 198 15.20 -6.07 13.92
N ILE A 199 14.32 -7.02 13.65
CA ILE A 199 14.62 -8.47 13.66
C ILE A 199 14.10 -9.07 12.36
N PRO A 200 14.92 -9.84 11.63
CA PRO A 200 14.47 -10.57 10.45
C PRO A 200 13.28 -11.50 10.73
N LEU A 201 12.36 -11.60 9.77
CA LEU A 201 11.13 -12.40 9.90
C LEU A 201 11.42 -13.87 10.27
N ASN A 202 12.45 -14.46 9.67
CA ASN A 202 12.87 -15.85 9.89
C ASN A 202 13.59 -16.08 11.22
N GLU A 203 13.94 -15.04 11.96
CA GLU A 203 14.57 -15.13 13.29
C GLU A 203 13.55 -15.05 14.44
N LEU A 204 12.30 -14.67 14.15
CA LEU A 204 11.24 -14.61 15.15
C LEU A 204 10.86 -16.00 15.66
N ILE A 205 10.73 -16.14 16.98
CA ILE A 205 10.33 -17.39 17.62
C ILE A 205 8.85 -17.29 18.01
N ILE A 206 8.02 -18.12 17.38
CA ILE A 206 6.59 -18.22 17.69
C ILE A 206 6.36 -19.47 18.53
N THR A 207 5.74 -19.29 19.69
CA THR A 207 5.32 -20.39 20.58
C THR A 207 3.81 -20.30 20.77
N SER A 208 3.09 -21.25 20.18
CA SER A 208 1.62 -21.29 20.15
C SER A 208 1.02 -22.24 21.20
N GLU A 209 1.82 -23.13 21.77
CA GLU A 209 1.40 -24.13 22.76
C GLU A 209 2.25 -24.07 24.05
N GLY A 210 1.74 -24.67 25.12
CA GLY A 210 2.42 -24.74 26.42
C GLY A 210 2.28 -23.50 27.30
N THR A 211 3.15 -23.37 28.30
CA THR A 211 3.06 -22.32 29.33
C THR A 211 3.65 -20.98 28.88
N LYS A 212 4.43 -20.95 27.79
CA LYS A 212 5.13 -19.77 27.27
C LYS A 212 4.57 -19.32 25.91
N THR A 213 3.25 -19.26 25.76
CA THR A 213 2.65 -18.80 24.49
C THR A 213 2.95 -17.32 24.21
N GLY A 214 3.42 -17.02 23.00
CA GLY A 214 3.82 -15.67 22.60
C GLY A 214 4.78 -15.66 21.41
N VAL A 215 5.29 -14.47 21.12
CA VAL A 215 6.33 -14.23 20.11
C VAL A 215 7.56 -13.67 20.81
N TYR A 216 8.74 -14.15 20.44
CA TYR A 216 9.99 -13.85 21.13
C TYR A 216 11.08 -13.50 20.11
N ASP A 217 12.03 -12.68 20.57
CA ASP A 217 13.28 -12.48 19.84
C ASP A 217 14.24 -13.69 20.00
N PRO A 218 15.34 -13.75 19.24
CA PRO A 218 16.34 -14.82 19.37
C PRO A 218 16.99 -14.95 20.76
N LYS A 219 16.86 -13.92 21.61
CA LYS A 219 17.37 -13.91 22.98
C LYS A 219 16.31 -14.38 23.99
N GLY A 220 15.13 -14.78 23.53
CA GLY A 220 14.03 -15.24 24.36
C GLY A 220 13.24 -14.13 25.06
N LYS A 221 13.43 -12.86 24.69
CA LYS A 221 12.63 -11.75 25.22
C LYS A 221 11.30 -11.69 24.48
N ARG A 222 10.20 -11.68 25.24
CA ARG A 222 8.85 -11.63 24.70
C ARG A 222 8.57 -10.28 24.04
N ILE A 223 8.10 -10.32 22.80
CA ILE A 223 7.74 -9.15 21.99
C ILE A 223 6.30 -8.74 22.33
N ASP A 224 6.10 -7.45 22.63
CA ASP A 224 4.77 -6.90 22.92
C ASP A 224 4.07 -6.49 21.63
N VAL A 225 4.78 -5.79 20.73
CA VAL A 225 4.24 -5.31 19.45
C VAL A 225 5.15 -5.71 18.31
N LEU A 226 4.61 -6.41 17.31
CA LEU A 226 5.28 -6.75 16.07
C LEU A 226 4.74 -5.88 14.93
N TYR A 227 5.60 -5.06 14.32
CA TYR A 227 5.27 -4.29 13.13
C TYR A 227 5.81 -5.02 11.88
N ARG A 228 4.89 -5.54 11.05
CA ARG A 228 5.16 -6.33 9.83
C ARG A 228 4.68 -5.61 8.56
N HIS A 229 5.19 -4.40 8.31
CA HIS A 229 4.61 -3.56 7.26
C HIS A 229 4.76 -4.11 5.84
N THR A 230 5.83 -4.84 5.56
CA THR A 230 6.14 -5.27 4.19
C THR A 230 5.65 -6.69 3.89
N TYR A 231 5.15 -7.41 4.90
CA TYR A 231 4.73 -8.80 4.76
C TYR A 231 3.19 -8.95 4.74
N PRO A 232 2.58 -9.23 3.56
CA PRO A 232 1.14 -9.18 3.38
C PRO A 232 0.38 -10.29 4.13
N LEU A 233 -0.82 -9.99 4.63
CA LEU A 233 -1.61 -10.93 5.43
C LEU A 233 -1.99 -12.20 4.65
N GLU A 234 -2.25 -12.09 3.34
CA GLU A 234 -2.59 -13.20 2.45
C GLU A 234 -1.42 -14.17 2.22
N ALA A 235 -0.16 -13.71 2.36
CA ALA A 235 1.00 -14.59 2.39
C ALA A 235 1.15 -15.18 3.80
N LEU A 236 1.14 -14.32 4.83
CA LEU A 236 1.31 -14.72 6.22
C LEU A 236 0.38 -15.85 6.65
N ILE A 237 -0.92 -15.78 6.34
CA ILE A 237 -1.88 -16.82 6.75
C ILE A 237 -1.56 -18.22 6.19
N ASN A 238 -0.79 -18.28 5.11
CA ASN A 238 -0.40 -19.52 4.44
C ASN A 238 0.98 -20.04 4.86
N ASP A 239 1.71 -19.30 5.70
CA ASP A 239 3.04 -19.70 6.13
C ASP A 239 3.05 -21.02 6.90
N GLN A 240 4.03 -21.85 6.56
CA GLN A 240 4.29 -23.14 7.18
C GLN A 240 5.78 -23.28 7.52
N THR A 241 6.06 -23.98 8.62
CA THR A 241 7.42 -24.46 8.93
C THR A 241 7.81 -25.63 8.02
N GLY A 242 9.08 -26.05 8.05
CA GLY A 242 9.58 -27.17 7.25
C GLY A 242 8.90 -28.52 7.51
N ASP A 243 8.31 -28.71 8.70
CA ASP A 243 7.49 -29.88 9.07
C ASP A 243 5.99 -29.70 8.79
N GLY A 244 5.59 -28.60 8.14
CA GLY A 244 4.21 -28.33 7.72
C GLY A 244 3.31 -27.69 8.78
N TYR A 245 3.86 -27.26 9.93
CA TYR A 245 3.08 -26.57 10.95
C TYR A 245 2.62 -25.19 10.45
N PRO A 246 1.32 -24.84 10.52
CA PRO A 246 0.76 -23.59 9.99
C PRO A 246 1.11 -22.39 10.88
N ILE A 247 2.38 -22.00 10.87
CA ILE A 247 2.96 -21.00 11.77
C ILE A 247 2.30 -19.63 11.64
N GLY A 248 1.87 -19.26 10.43
CA GLY A 248 1.17 -18.01 10.16
C GLY A 248 -0.19 -17.91 10.83
N GLU A 249 -1.00 -18.97 10.72
CA GLU A 249 -2.29 -19.09 11.39
C GLU A 249 -2.11 -19.10 12.92
N ALA A 250 -1.11 -19.84 13.42
CA ALA A 250 -0.76 -19.89 14.82
C ALA A 250 -0.40 -18.49 15.38
N PHE A 251 0.37 -17.70 14.62
CA PHE A 251 0.68 -16.33 14.98
C PHE A 251 -0.56 -15.43 15.03
N LEU A 252 -1.47 -15.51 14.06
CA LEU A 252 -2.70 -14.72 14.10
C LEU A 252 -3.63 -15.12 15.25
N HIS A 253 -3.62 -16.38 15.68
CA HIS A 253 -4.27 -16.79 16.92
C HIS A 253 -3.62 -16.17 18.16
N LEU A 254 -2.30 -15.99 18.20
CA LEU A 254 -1.64 -15.24 19.29
C LEU A 254 -2.08 -13.77 19.30
N VAL A 255 -2.24 -13.15 18.14
CA VAL A 255 -2.79 -11.78 18.02
C VAL A 255 -4.22 -11.73 18.54
N LYS A 256 -5.09 -12.63 18.07
CA LYS A 256 -6.50 -12.75 18.51
C LYS A 256 -6.63 -12.96 20.02
N ASN A 257 -5.75 -13.79 20.59
CA ASN A 257 -5.72 -14.11 22.02
C ASN A 257 -4.91 -13.10 22.85
N LYS A 258 -4.56 -11.94 22.27
CA LYS A 258 -3.86 -10.84 22.96
C LYS A 258 -2.53 -11.25 23.58
N LYS A 259 -1.81 -12.18 22.94
CA LYS A 259 -0.48 -12.63 23.36
C LYS A 259 0.65 -11.80 22.75
N VAL A 260 0.36 -11.11 21.67
CA VAL A 260 1.22 -10.14 20.97
C VAL A 260 0.29 -9.17 20.22
N ALA A 261 0.69 -7.92 20.05
CA ALA A 261 0.00 -6.96 19.19
C ALA A 261 0.65 -6.94 17.80
N MET A 262 -0.15 -6.66 16.77
CA MET A 262 0.32 -6.60 15.39
C MET A 262 -0.06 -5.28 14.73
N LEU A 263 0.89 -4.71 13.97
CA LEU A 263 0.69 -3.56 13.09
C LEU A 263 1.15 -3.90 11.66
N ASN A 264 0.43 -3.52 10.60
CA ASN A 264 -0.94 -3.00 10.59
C ASN A 264 -1.93 -3.98 11.27
N PRO A 265 -3.08 -3.50 11.78
CA PRO A 265 -4.07 -4.36 12.43
C PRO A 265 -4.56 -5.42 11.42
N PRO A 266 -4.88 -6.66 11.84
CA PRO A 266 -5.46 -7.66 10.93
C PRO A 266 -6.67 -7.12 10.16
N SER A 267 -7.45 -6.21 10.76
CA SER A 267 -8.59 -5.58 10.11
C SER A 267 -8.26 -4.64 8.95
N ALA A 268 -7.03 -4.16 8.81
CA ALA A 268 -6.63 -3.35 7.66
C ALA A 268 -6.82 -4.12 6.35
N PHE A 269 -6.70 -5.45 6.40
CA PHE A 269 -6.89 -6.32 5.25
C PHE A 269 -8.32 -6.28 4.69
N LEU A 270 -9.33 -5.90 5.48
CA LEU A 270 -10.69 -5.68 4.96
C LEU A 270 -10.73 -4.59 3.88
N MET A 271 -9.87 -3.58 3.98
CA MET A 271 -9.80 -2.49 3.00
C MET A 271 -8.88 -2.79 1.81
N GLN A 272 -8.08 -3.87 1.89
CA GLN A 272 -7.17 -4.28 0.82
C GLN A 272 -7.92 -4.87 -0.39
N THR A 273 -9.12 -5.41 -0.19
CA THR A 273 -9.89 -6.04 -1.26
C THR A 273 -10.34 -5.02 -2.31
N LYS A 274 -10.08 -5.31 -3.59
CA LYS A 274 -10.63 -4.51 -4.69
C LYS A 274 -12.14 -4.68 -4.86
N ALA A 275 -12.77 -5.67 -4.22
CA ALA A 275 -14.23 -5.83 -4.19
C ALA A 275 -14.93 -4.61 -3.57
N LEU A 276 -14.24 -3.86 -2.70
CA LEU A 276 -14.76 -2.61 -2.16
C LEU A 276 -15.04 -1.55 -3.21
N LEU A 277 -14.22 -1.48 -4.26
CA LEU A 277 -14.46 -0.57 -5.38
C LEU A 277 -15.79 -0.89 -6.06
N ALA A 278 -16.07 -2.18 -6.27
CA ALA A 278 -17.33 -2.65 -6.86
C ALA A 278 -18.53 -2.36 -5.96
N LEU A 279 -18.39 -2.59 -4.64
CA LEU A 279 -19.46 -2.30 -3.69
C LEU A 279 -19.78 -0.80 -3.62
N ILE A 280 -18.76 0.05 -3.53
CA ILE A 280 -18.92 1.51 -3.51
C ILE A 280 -19.60 1.99 -4.80
N TRP A 281 -19.13 1.50 -5.96
CA TRP A 281 -19.70 1.87 -7.25
C TRP A 281 -21.14 1.39 -7.42
N GLY A 282 -21.44 0.13 -7.12
CA GLY A 282 -22.79 -0.43 -7.25
C GLY A 282 -23.82 0.27 -6.37
N MET A 283 -23.45 0.63 -5.13
CA MET A 283 -24.30 1.45 -4.26
C MET A 283 -24.49 2.87 -4.80
N HIS A 284 -23.47 3.44 -5.46
CA HIS A 284 -23.57 4.74 -6.12
C HIS A 284 -24.53 4.73 -7.31
N GLU A 285 -24.43 3.74 -8.19
CA GLU A 285 -25.33 3.62 -9.35
C GLU A 285 -26.79 3.46 -8.95
N GLN A 286 -27.05 2.71 -7.87
CA GLN A 286 -28.38 2.55 -7.31
C GLN A 286 -28.88 3.78 -6.54
N LYS A 287 -28.05 4.82 -6.40
CA LYS A 287 -28.32 6.01 -5.55
C LYS A 287 -28.73 5.59 -4.13
N HIS A 288 -28.06 4.58 -3.59
CA HIS A 288 -28.42 3.98 -2.32
C HIS A 288 -28.25 5.01 -1.18
N PRO A 289 -29.22 5.15 -0.25
CA PRO A 289 -29.22 6.16 0.81
C PRO A 289 -28.11 6.00 1.87
N PHE A 290 -27.23 5.01 1.69
CA PHE A 290 -26.06 4.84 2.55
C PHE A 290 -25.06 5.97 2.32
N TYR A 291 -24.94 6.44 1.07
CA TYR A 291 -24.15 7.62 0.75
C TYR A 291 -25.02 8.87 0.67
N THR A 292 -24.48 9.99 1.13
CA THR A 292 -25.10 11.31 0.95
C THR A 292 -25.01 11.76 -0.50
N ALA A 293 -25.71 12.84 -0.86
CA ALA A 293 -25.59 13.43 -2.18
C ALA A 293 -24.15 13.90 -2.50
N GLU A 294 -23.45 14.45 -1.52
CA GLU A 294 -22.04 14.86 -1.64
C GLU A 294 -21.12 13.64 -1.81
N GLU A 295 -21.33 12.58 -1.02
CA GLU A 295 -20.54 11.35 -1.17
C GLU A 295 -20.78 10.68 -2.53
N HIS A 296 -22.00 10.69 -3.07
CA HIS A 296 -22.25 10.23 -4.44
C HIS A 296 -21.54 11.11 -5.48
N GLN A 297 -21.42 12.41 -5.25
CA GLN A 297 -20.65 13.29 -6.13
C GLN A 297 -19.16 12.95 -6.07
N ASP A 298 -18.61 12.67 -4.88
CA ASP A 298 -17.24 12.23 -4.71
C ASP A 298 -16.99 10.87 -5.39
N ILE A 299 -17.92 9.92 -5.26
CA ILE A 299 -17.83 8.62 -5.95
C ILE A 299 -17.80 8.82 -7.46
N SER A 300 -18.72 9.62 -8.02
CA SER A 300 -18.74 9.93 -9.46
C SER A 300 -17.44 10.63 -9.93
N SER A 301 -16.88 11.49 -9.08
CA SER A 301 -15.68 12.26 -9.39
C SER A 301 -14.43 11.39 -9.40
N TYR A 302 -14.27 10.49 -8.42
CA TYR A 302 -13.02 9.78 -8.21
C TYR A 302 -13.05 8.29 -8.56
N PHE A 303 -14.20 7.62 -8.55
CA PHE A 303 -14.27 6.18 -8.82
C PHE A 303 -14.54 5.91 -10.30
N LEU A 304 -14.11 4.72 -10.73
CA LEU A 304 -14.40 4.17 -12.05
C LEU A 304 -15.49 3.10 -11.92
N PRO A 305 -16.34 2.92 -12.94
CA PRO A 305 -17.24 1.79 -13.01
C PRO A 305 -16.53 0.49 -12.72
N THR A 306 -16.97 -0.18 -11.66
CA THR A 306 -16.33 -1.38 -11.13
C THR A 306 -17.41 -2.37 -10.67
N TYR A 307 -17.25 -3.64 -11.03
CA TYR A 307 -18.24 -4.69 -10.82
C TYR A 307 -17.56 -6.00 -10.44
N LEU A 308 -18.29 -6.90 -9.78
CA LEU A 308 -17.85 -8.28 -9.55
C LEU A 308 -18.12 -9.17 -10.77
N ASP A 309 -19.11 -8.81 -11.57
CA ASP A 309 -19.49 -9.46 -12.82
C ASP A 309 -19.01 -8.63 -14.03
N GLU A 310 -18.79 -9.29 -15.17
CA GLU A 310 -18.17 -8.68 -16.34
C GLU A 310 -19.18 -8.00 -17.28
N GLU A 311 -20.40 -8.54 -17.30
CA GLU A 311 -21.49 -8.20 -18.21
C GLU A 311 -21.79 -6.68 -18.27
N PRO A 312 -21.89 -5.96 -17.13
CA PRO A 312 -22.18 -4.52 -17.17
C PRO A 312 -21.15 -3.70 -17.96
N LEU A 313 -19.87 -4.10 -17.95
CA LEU A 313 -18.81 -3.40 -18.67
C LEU A 313 -18.73 -3.80 -20.15
N VAL A 314 -19.02 -5.06 -20.47
CA VAL A 314 -19.07 -5.51 -21.86
C VAL A 314 -20.10 -4.72 -22.68
N GLU A 315 -21.22 -4.37 -22.05
CA GLU A 315 -22.31 -3.63 -22.69
C GLU A 315 -22.07 -2.11 -22.73
N SER A 316 -21.33 -1.56 -21.76
CA SER A 316 -21.23 -0.10 -21.55
C SER A 316 -19.92 0.54 -21.99
N VAL A 317 -18.82 -0.22 -22.10
CA VAL A 317 -17.50 0.32 -22.43
C VAL A 317 -16.75 -0.53 -23.45
N GLU A 318 -15.89 0.10 -24.25
CA GLU A 318 -15.07 -0.66 -25.20
C GLU A 318 -13.92 -1.41 -24.52
N LYS A 319 -13.31 -0.83 -23.48
CA LYS A 319 -12.10 -1.33 -22.83
C LYS A 319 -12.23 -1.31 -21.31
N TYR A 320 -11.84 -2.41 -20.68
CA TYR A 320 -11.84 -2.56 -19.22
C TYR A 320 -10.72 -3.52 -18.79
N VAL A 321 -10.49 -3.60 -17.49
CA VAL A 321 -9.50 -4.49 -16.89
C VAL A 321 -10.18 -5.51 -15.98
N SER A 322 -9.67 -6.73 -15.98
CA SER A 322 -9.98 -7.74 -14.98
C SER A 322 -8.78 -7.87 -14.04
N LYS A 323 -9.02 -7.84 -12.73
CA LYS A 323 -7.97 -7.88 -11.71
C LYS A 323 -8.42 -8.68 -10.47
N PRO A 324 -7.58 -9.55 -9.90
CA PRO A 324 -7.92 -10.28 -8.69
C PRO A 324 -8.08 -9.36 -7.50
N VAL A 325 -9.01 -9.69 -6.59
CA VAL A 325 -9.34 -8.86 -5.42
C VAL A 325 -8.16 -8.54 -4.52
N PHE A 326 -7.19 -9.45 -4.40
CA PHE A 326 -5.95 -9.27 -3.64
C PHE A 326 -4.68 -9.27 -4.50
N GLY A 327 -4.82 -9.13 -5.83
CA GLY A 327 -3.67 -9.05 -6.73
C GLY A 327 -2.82 -7.81 -6.45
N ARG A 328 -1.51 -7.91 -6.68
CA ARG A 328 -0.51 -6.86 -6.40
C ARG A 328 0.37 -6.64 -7.63
N GLU A 329 0.94 -5.43 -7.79
CA GLU A 329 1.98 -5.13 -8.78
C GLU A 329 1.61 -5.50 -10.24
N GLY A 330 0.34 -5.39 -10.60
CA GLY A 330 -0.14 -5.77 -11.94
C GLY A 330 -0.16 -7.27 -12.22
N ASP A 331 0.10 -8.13 -11.23
CA ASP A 331 0.02 -9.58 -11.35
C ASP A 331 -1.43 -10.03 -11.63
N THR A 332 -1.60 -10.97 -12.55
CA THR A 332 -2.90 -11.47 -13.03
C THR A 332 -3.86 -10.38 -13.58
N VAL A 333 -3.36 -9.17 -13.89
CA VAL A 333 -4.21 -8.15 -14.54
C VAL A 333 -4.34 -8.42 -16.04
N GLU A 334 -5.58 -8.44 -16.52
CA GLU A 334 -5.91 -8.63 -17.92
C GLU A 334 -6.62 -7.39 -18.48
N VAL A 335 -6.16 -6.89 -19.62
CA VAL A 335 -6.86 -5.84 -20.37
C VAL A 335 -7.77 -6.48 -21.39
N LYS A 336 -9.05 -6.10 -21.37
CA LYS A 336 -10.08 -6.60 -22.26
C LYS A 336 -10.60 -5.50 -23.18
N LEU A 337 -10.86 -5.87 -24.43
CA LEU A 337 -11.48 -5.03 -25.47
C LEU A 337 -12.70 -5.77 -26.01
N LYS A 338 -13.89 -5.20 -25.81
CA LYS A 338 -15.18 -5.76 -26.27
C LYS A 338 -15.35 -7.23 -25.87
N GLY A 339 -15.13 -7.55 -24.59
CA GLY A 339 -15.24 -8.93 -24.08
C GLY A 339 -13.99 -9.80 -24.26
N LYS A 340 -13.00 -9.37 -25.05
CA LYS A 340 -11.86 -10.21 -25.42
C LYS A 340 -10.57 -9.74 -24.77
N ASN A 341 -9.79 -10.66 -24.20
CA ASN A 341 -8.46 -10.36 -23.67
C ASN A 341 -7.53 -9.92 -24.82
N ILE A 342 -6.91 -8.74 -24.68
CA ILE A 342 -6.02 -8.15 -25.71
C ILE A 342 -4.56 -8.01 -25.27
N GLY A 343 -4.19 -8.60 -24.14
CA GLY A 343 -2.82 -8.64 -23.63
C GLY A 343 -2.38 -10.07 -23.30
N LYS A 344 -1.07 -10.27 -23.13
CA LYS A 344 -0.54 -11.49 -22.53
C LYS A 344 -0.50 -11.32 -21.01
N GLN A 345 -1.14 -12.23 -20.30
CA GLN A 345 -0.92 -12.40 -18.88
C GLN A 345 0.47 -13.01 -18.68
N ASN A 346 1.33 -12.34 -17.92
CA ASN A 346 2.72 -12.79 -17.71
C ASN A 346 2.93 -13.43 -16.33
N LYS A 347 1.97 -13.29 -15.42
CA LYS A 347 1.99 -13.82 -14.06
C LYS A 347 0.59 -14.30 -13.68
N TYR A 348 0.51 -15.36 -12.87
CA TYR A 348 -0.72 -16.10 -12.57
C TYR A 348 -0.87 -16.35 -11.05
N THR A 349 -0.16 -15.59 -10.23
CA THR A 349 0.01 -15.86 -8.78
C THR A 349 -1.30 -15.75 -8.01
N TYR A 350 -2.26 -14.97 -8.54
CA TYR A 350 -3.52 -14.64 -7.89
C TYR A 350 -4.76 -15.15 -8.66
N ASP A 351 -4.58 -16.09 -9.61
CA ASP A 351 -5.68 -16.63 -10.43
C ASP A 351 -6.80 -17.30 -9.62
N GLN A 352 -6.46 -17.83 -8.44
CA GLN A 352 -7.39 -18.46 -7.50
C GLN A 352 -8.34 -17.48 -6.82
N PHE A 353 -8.03 -16.18 -6.84
CA PHE A 353 -8.84 -15.17 -6.19
C PHE A 353 -9.98 -14.71 -7.10
N LEU A 354 -11.09 -14.32 -6.46
CA LEU A 354 -12.18 -13.62 -7.12
C LEU A 354 -11.62 -12.44 -7.95
N LYS A 355 -12.16 -12.24 -9.15
CA LYS A 355 -11.79 -11.10 -10.00
C LYS A 355 -12.84 -10.00 -9.86
N ILE A 356 -12.41 -8.76 -10.05
CA ILE A 356 -13.29 -7.63 -10.30
C ILE A 356 -13.01 -7.09 -11.70
N TYR A 357 -13.99 -6.44 -12.28
CA TYR A 357 -13.91 -5.81 -13.59
C TYR A 357 -14.07 -4.31 -13.41
N GLN A 358 -13.11 -3.53 -13.92
CA GLN A 358 -13.10 -2.08 -13.77
C GLN A 358 -12.90 -1.41 -15.14
N GLN A 359 -13.64 -0.34 -15.42
CA GLN A 359 -13.45 0.47 -16.62
C GLN A 359 -11.98 0.87 -16.76
N HIS A 360 -11.44 0.70 -17.97
CA HIS A 360 -10.07 1.07 -18.27
C HIS A 360 -9.98 2.57 -18.53
N VAL A 361 -8.93 3.20 -18.02
CA VAL A 361 -8.54 4.57 -18.36
C VAL A 361 -7.10 4.58 -18.83
N GLU A 362 -6.80 5.41 -19.82
CA GLU A 362 -5.43 5.56 -20.32
C GLU A 362 -4.59 6.36 -19.33
N LEU A 363 -3.45 5.80 -18.92
CA LEU A 363 -2.51 6.51 -18.04
C LEU A 363 -1.83 7.65 -18.83
N PRO A 364 -1.72 8.85 -18.25
CA PRO A 364 -1.05 9.97 -18.91
C PRO A 364 0.41 9.62 -19.18
N LYS A 365 0.91 10.04 -20.34
CA LYS A 365 2.29 9.79 -20.75
C LYS A 365 3.17 10.99 -20.48
N LYS A 366 4.39 10.74 -20.04
CA LYS A 366 5.42 11.75 -19.83
C LYS A 366 6.75 11.26 -20.39
N LEU A 367 7.50 12.18 -20.99
CA LEU A 367 8.90 11.94 -21.33
C LEU A 367 9.74 12.06 -20.05
N ILE A 368 10.34 10.96 -19.62
CA ILE A 368 11.22 10.88 -18.44
C ILE A 368 12.68 10.72 -18.87
N GLN A 369 13.60 11.17 -18.04
CA GLN A 369 15.03 10.96 -18.22
C GLN A 369 15.50 9.74 -17.43
N THR A 370 16.04 8.72 -18.13
CA THR A 370 16.64 7.51 -17.54
C THR A 370 18.16 7.50 -17.74
N ASP A 371 18.85 6.56 -17.10
CA ASP A 371 20.29 6.34 -17.29
C ASP A 371 20.68 5.83 -18.69
N LYS A 372 19.67 5.44 -19.50
CA LYS A 372 19.78 5.04 -20.91
C LYS A 372 19.24 6.09 -21.89
N GLY A 373 18.90 7.28 -21.41
CA GLY A 373 18.36 8.37 -22.24
C GLY A 373 16.88 8.67 -21.96
N LYS A 374 16.27 9.47 -22.83
CA LYS A 374 14.86 9.86 -22.66
C LYS A 374 13.93 8.75 -23.11
N LYS A 375 12.88 8.48 -22.34
CA LYS A 375 11.87 7.46 -22.64
C LYS A 375 10.48 7.98 -22.31
N GLU A 376 9.50 7.64 -23.13
CA GLU A 376 8.09 7.88 -22.78
C GLU A 376 7.61 6.81 -21.78
N ALA A 377 6.99 7.24 -20.69
CA ALA A 377 6.47 6.39 -19.64
C ALA A 377 5.06 6.83 -19.23
N HIS A 378 4.26 5.88 -18.76
CA HIS A 378 2.95 6.13 -18.18
C HIS A 378 3.08 6.51 -16.72
N LEU A 379 2.33 7.52 -16.28
CA LEU A 379 2.36 7.98 -14.88
C LEU A 379 1.19 7.43 -14.08
N LEU A 380 1.51 7.06 -12.84
CA LEU A 380 0.57 6.70 -11.79
C LEU A 380 0.87 7.56 -10.56
N VAL A 381 -0.18 8.06 -9.90
CA VAL A 381 -0.06 8.82 -8.66
C VAL A 381 -0.23 7.87 -7.48
N GLY A 382 0.79 7.75 -6.63
CA GLY A 382 0.66 7.11 -5.32
C GLY A 382 0.40 8.18 -4.26
N SER A 383 -0.63 8.02 -3.45
CA SER A 383 -0.96 8.97 -2.37
C SER A 383 -1.28 8.24 -1.07
N PHE A 384 -0.54 8.56 -0.01
CA PHE A 384 -0.67 7.91 1.28
C PHE A 384 -1.77 8.51 2.15
N ILE A 385 -2.46 7.63 2.88
CA ILE A 385 -3.17 7.94 4.12
C ILE A 385 -2.28 7.50 5.28
N VAL A 386 -2.07 8.38 6.25
CA VAL A 386 -1.35 8.09 7.49
C VAL A 386 -2.19 8.53 8.67
N GLY A 387 -2.65 7.57 9.48
CA GLY A 387 -3.55 7.84 10.61
C GLY A 387 -4.80 8.60 10.18
N GLU A 388 -5.49 8.09 9.15
CA GLU A 388 -6.75 8.61 8.61
C GLU A 388 -6.72 9.98 7.92
N ARG A 389 -5.54 10.53 7.61
CA ARG A 389 -5.47 11.72 6.74
C ARG A 389 -4.42 11.58 5.66
N ALA A 390 -4.65 12.27 4.55
CA ALA A 390 -3.72 12.39 3.45
C ALA A 390 -2.32 12.80 3.95
N SER A 391 -1.32 12.24 3.30
CA SER A 391 0.08 12.35 3.66
C SER A 391 0.93 12.43 2.37
N ALA A 392 2.11 11.82 2.36
CA ALA A 392 3.04 11.92 1.24
C ALA A 392 2.39 11.41 -0.05
N MET A 393 2.74 12.05 -1.16
CA MET A 393 2.31 11.67 -2.50
C MET A 393 3.51 11.64 -3.44
N GLY A 394 3.39 10.93 -4.55
CA GLY A 394 4.43 10.86 -5.56
C GLY A 394 3.99 10.11 -6.81
N PHE A 395 4.93 9.90 -7.71
CA PHE A 395 4.64 9.35 -9.03
C PHE A 395 5.46 8.09 -9.30
N ARG A 396 4.79 7.07 -9.82
CA ARG A 396 5.45 5.97 -10.51
C ARG A 396 5.41 6.23 -12.01
N ALA A 397 6.50 5.93 -12.71
CA ALA A 397 6.60 6.03 -14.16
C ALA A 397 6.95 4.66 -14.74
N GLY A 398 6.15 4.13 -15.67
CA GLY A 398 6.36 2.77 -16.14
C GLY A 398 5.62 2.39 -17.41
N ALA A 399 5.33 1.10 -17.52
CA ALA A 399 4.44 0.56 -18.55
C ALA A 399 2.98 0.94 -18.28
N ALA A 400 2.09 0.67 -19.24
CA ALA A 400 0.66 0.93 -19.08
C ALA A 400 0.01 0.13 -17.94
N ILE A 401 0.60 -1.02 -17.59
CA ILE A 401 0.32 -1.75 -16.35
C ILE A 401 1.55 -1.57 -15.48
N THR A 402 1.42 -0.84 -14.38
CA THR A 402 2.50 -0.62 -13.44
C THR A 402 2.78 -1.88 -12.63
N ASP A 403 4.05 -2.26 -12.59
CA ASP A 403 4.59 -3.38 -11.83
C ASP A 403 5.63 -2.91 -10.80
N ASN A 404 6.30 -3.85 -10.13
CA ASN A 404 7.31 -3.52 -9.14
C ASN A 404 8.56 -2.81 -9.72
N LEU A 405 8.80 -2.94 -11.03
CA LEU A 405 9.92 -2.32 -11.71
C LEU A 405 9.57 -0.95 -12.29
N SER A 406 8.34 -0.48 -12.07
CA SER A 406 7.96 0.88 -12.43
C SER A 406 8.80 1.86 -11.63
N TYR A 407 9.38 2.82 -12.34
CA TYR A 407 10.32 3.76 -11.76
C TYR A 407 9.68 4.60 -10.67
N TYR A 408 10.46 4.88 -9.63
CA TYR A 408 10.22 6.01 -8.77
C TYR A 408 10.55 7.30 -9.54
N LEU A 409 9.54 8.16 -9.77
CA LEU A 409 9.70 9.50 -10.32
C LEU A 409 9.54 10.55 -9.20
N PRO A 410 10.64 11.18 -8.74
CA PRO A 410 10.58 12.29 -7.80
C PRO A 410 9.74 13.45 -8.33
N CYS A 411 9.19 14.26 -7.42
CA CYS A 411 8.42 15.45 -7.79
C CYS A 411 8.67 16.62 -6.85
N GLY A 412 8.55 17.83 -7.38
CA GLY A 412 8.84 19.07 -6.67
C GLY A 412 7.96 20.23 -7.11
N VAL A 413 7.84 21.25 -6.26
CA VAL A 413 7.09 22.48 -6.55
C VAL A 413 8.06 23.61 -6.86
N LYS A 414 7.80 24.38 -7.91
CA LYS A 414 8.53 25.64 -8.12
C LYS A 414 8.26 26.58 -6.95
N GLY A 415 9.30 27.17 -6.39
CA GLY A 415 9.12 28.28 -5.47
C GLY A 415 8.39 29.41 -6.19
N GLU A 416 7.34 29.95 -5.57
CA GLU A 416 6.91 31.31 -5.91
C GLU A 416 8.05 32.24 -5.47
N ASP A 417 8.64 32.97 -6.42
CA ASP A 417 9.66 34.00 -6.18
C ASP A 417 9.09 35.20 -5.41
#